data_AF-A0A8S0FPD8-F1
#
_entry.id   AF-A0A8S0FPD8-F1
#
_cell.length_a   1.000
_cell.length_b   1.000
_cell.length_c   1.000
_cell.angle_alpha   90.00
_cell.angle_beta   90.00
_cell.angle_gamma   90.00
#
_symmetry.space_group_name_H-M   'P 1'
#
loop_
_entity.id
_entity.type
_entity.pdbx_description
1 polymer ?
#
loop_
_entity_poly.entity_id
_entity_poly.type
_entity_poly.pdbx_seq_one_letter_code
_entity_poly.pdbx_strand_id
1 'polypeptide(L)'
;MVYAFLGVPANLLMRKLGARTWIGTTTLLWGFLSAAMAWADTEAKFLIVRTLLGAAEAGFFPGMIYLTSQWFPQRNRASIMGLFYMGAPLALTLGSPLSGALLEMHGFMGHPGWFWMFVIEGLLAVGAGKISFSIHILLA
;
A
#
# COMPACT_ATOMS: atom_id res chain seq x y z
N MET A 1 8.17 12.64 -9.07
CA MET A 1 8.38 12.55 -10.55
C MET A 1 8.00 11.17 -11.10
N VAL A 2 8.46 10.06 -10.52
CA VAL A 2 8.06 8.69 -10.93
C VAL A 2 6.54 8.45 -10.94
N TYR A 3 5.81 9.02 -9.96
CA TYR A 3 4.35 8.95 -9.84
C TYR A 3 3.59 9.46 -11.08
N ALA A 4 4.06 10.56 -11.68
CA ALA A 4 3.41 11.17 -12.83
C ALA A 4 3.68 10.38 -14.13
N PHE A 5 4.89 9.83 -14.27
CA PHE A 5 5.28 9.04 -15.45
C PHE A 5 4.69 7.64 -15.44
N LEU A 6 4.62 6.97 -14.27
CA LEU A 6 4.07 5.62 -14.16
C LEU A 6 2.55 5.58 -14.01
N GLY A 7 1.90 6.71 -13.73
CA GLY A 7 0.44 6.79 -13.67
C GLY A 7 -0.27 6.45 -14.98
N VAL A 8 0.32 6.82 -16.13
CA VAL A 8 -0.27 6.51 -17.46
C VAL A 8 -0.16 5.02 -17.82
N PRO A 9 1.02 4.36 -17.72
CA PRO A 9 1.14 2.91 -17.87
C PRO A 9 0.28 2.13 -16.87
N ALA A 10 0.25 2.55 -15.60
CA ALA A 10 -0.54 1.91 -14.55
C ALA A 10 -2.04 1.93 -14.87
N ASN A 11 -2.57 3.07 -15.34
CA ASN A 11 -3.97 3.17 -15.76
C ASN A 11 -4.29 2.29 -16.97
N LEU A 12 -3.36 2.17 -17.92
CA LEU A 12 -3.53 1.29 -19.08
C LEU A 12 -3.52 -0.19 -18.68
N LEU A 13 -2.59 -0.61 -17.80
CA LEU A 13 -2.59 -1.97 -17.24
C LEU A 13 -3.85 -2.25 -16.46
N MET A 14 -4.32 -1.29 -15.66
CA MET A 14 -5.53 -1.44 -14.86
C MET A 14 -6.79 -1.62 -15.73
N ARG A 15 -6.90 -0.96 -16.89
CA ARG A 15 -8.01 -1.21 -17.82
C ARG A 15 -8.01 -2.65 -18.36
N LYS A 16 -6.83 -3.29 -18.46
CA LYS A 16 -6.69 -4.67 -18.91
C LYS A 16 -6.84 -5.70 -17.79
N LEU A 17 -6.30 -5.44 -16.61
CA LEU A 17 -6.29 -6.34 -15.46
C LEU A 17 -7.51 -6.19 -14.54
N GLY A 18 -8.27 -5.10 -14.71
CA GLY A 18 -9.34 -4.69 -13.82
C GLY A 18 -8.81 -3.96 -12.58
N ALA A 19 -9.53 -2.91 -12.16
CA ALA A 19 -9.15 -2.12 -10.98
C ALA A 19 -9.09 -2.95 -9.68
N ARG A 20 -9.91 -4.00 -9.60
CA ARG A 20 -9.95 -4.93 -8.46
C ARG A 20 -8.63 -5.68 -8.24
N THR A 21 -8.16 -6.40 -9.26
CA THR A 21 -6.87 -7.14 -9.23
C THR A 21 -5.68 -6.19 -9.06
N TRP A 22 -5.78 -5.00 -9.65
CA TRP A 22 -4.75 -3.97 -9.56
C TRP A 22 -4.53 -3.50 -8.11
N ILE A 23 -5.60 -3.13 -7.40
CA ILE A 23 -5.54 -2.66 -6.02
C ILE A 23 -4.97 -3.72 -5.07
N GLY A 24 -5.36 -4.99 -5.26
CA GLY A 24 -4.79 -6.10 -4.48
C GLY A 24 -3.29 -6.25 -4.73
N THR A 25 -2.87 -6.20 -6.00
CA THR A 25 -1.45 -6.37 -6.39
C THR A 25 -0.58 -5.25 -5.84
N THR A 26 -1.05 -4.00 -5.92
CA THR A 26 -0.31 -2.86 -5.37
C THR A 26 -0.19 -2.95 -3.85
N THR A 27 -1.23 -3.44 -3.16
CA THR A 27 -1.20 -3.65 -1.69
C THR A 27 -0.19 -4.73 -1.29
N LEU A 28 -0.15 -5.86 -2.01
CA LEU A 28 0.85 -6.91 -1.79
C LEU A 28 2.27 -6.41 -2.05
N LEU A 29 2.48 -5.71 -3.16
CA LEU A 29 3.78 -5.17 -3.54
C LEU A 29 4.26 -4.14 -2.52
N TRP A 30 3.35 -3.29 -2.04
CA TRP A 30 3.63 -2.30 -1.01
C TRP A 30 4.07 -2.96 0.30
N GLY A 31 3.32 -3.97 0.78
CA GLY A 31 3.68 -4.69 2.00
C GLY A 31 5.04 -5.40 1.90
N PHE A 32 5.32 -6.02 0.76
CA PHE A 32 6.60 -6.70 0.52
C PHE A 32 7.77 -5.71 0.49
N LEU A 33 7.62 -4.60 -0.24
CA LEU A 33 8.65 -3.56 -0.31
C LEU A 33 8.84 -2.83 1.03
N SER A 34 7.77 -2.66 1.81
CA SER A 34 7.84 -2.10 3.17
C SER A 34 8.64 -3.02 4.09
N ALA A 35 8.39 -4.34 4.06
CA ALA A 35 9.21 -5.31 4.80
C ALA A 35 10.67 -5.30 4.31
N ALA A 36 10.91 -5.23 3.00
CA ALA A 36 12.25 -5.18 2.42
C ALA A 36 13.07 -3.97 2.89
N MET A 37 12.40 -2.88 3.31
CA MET A 37 13.02 -1.69 3.88
C MET A 37 13.83 -1.99 5.15
N ALA A 38 13.47 -3.05 5.89
CA ALA A 38 14.21 -3.49 7.06
C ALA A 38 15.68 -3.88 6.75
N TRP A 39 15.96 -4.28 5.51
CA TRP A 39 17.30 -4.67 5.04
C TRP A 39 17.99 -3.58 4.20
N ALA A 40 17.44 -2.37 4.17
CA ALA A 40 18.05 -1.23 3.49
C ALA A 40 19.18 -0.61 4.33
N ASP A 41 20.28 -1.35 4.47
CA ASP A 41 21.50 -0.98 5.23
C ASP A 41 22.37 0.11 4.58
N THR A 42 22.07 0.47 3.33
CA THR A 42 22.84 1.42 2.51
C THR A 42 21.92 2.44 1.87
N GLU A 43 22.42 3.65 1.68
CA GLU A 43 21.67 4.76 1.04
C GLU A 43 21.11 4.35 -0.33
N ALA A 44 21.92 3.65 -1.14
CA ALA A 44 21.48 3.15 -2.43
C ALA A 44 20.28 2.20 -2.32
N LYS A 45 20.33 1.20 -1.41
CA LYS A 45 19.21 0.28 -1.21
C LYS A 45 17.96 1.02 -0.71
N PHE A 46 18.12 1.97 0.21
CA PHE A 46 17.03 2.80 0.69
C PHE A 46 16.35 3.58 -0.45
N LEU A 47 17.14 4.26 -1.29
CA LEU A 47 16.61 5.03 -2.41
C LEU A 47 15.92 4.14 -3.45
N ILE A 48 16.46 2.94 -3.73
CA ILE A 48 15.86 1.97 -4.65
C ILE A 48 14.50 1.52 -4.10
N VAL A 49 14.45 1.02 -2.86
CA VAL A 49 13.19 0.53 -2.25
C VAL A 49 12.17 1.66 -2.19
N ARG A 50 12.57 2.87 -1.80
CA ARG A 50 11.69 4.05 -1.76
C ARG A 50 11.12 4.41 -3.14
N THR A 51 11.95 4.31 -4.17
CA THR A 51 11.54 4.59 -5.55
C THR A 51 10.55 3.53 -6.04
N LEU A 52 10.81 2.25 -5.76
CA LEU A 52 9.90 1.15 -6.08
C LEU A 52 8.57 1.26 -5.32
N LEU A 53 8.60 1.68 -4.05
CA LEU A 53 7.41 1.92 -3.26
C LEU A 53 6.55 3.02 -3.89
N GLY A 54 7.16 4.14 -4.27
CA GLY A 54 6.47 5.22 -4.97
C GLY A 54 5.95 4.81 -6.36
N ALA A 55 6.65 3.92 -7.06
CA ALA A 55 6.17 3.33 -8.30
C ALA A 55 4.95 2.42 -8.09
N ALA A 56 4.94 1.62 -7.02
CA ALA A 56 3.81 0.76 -6.65
C ALA A 56 2.56 1.56 -6.28
N GLU A 57 2.73 2.70 -5.61
CA GLU A 57 1.64 3.59 -5.22
C GLU A 57 1.05 4.40 -6.41
N ALA A 58 1.84 4.63 -7.47
CA ALA A 58 1.47 5.50 -8.59
C ALA A 58 0.13 5.13 -9.26
N GLY A 59 -0.23 3.86 -9.25
CA GLY A 59 -1.47 3.35 -9.82
C GLY A 59 -2.66 3.25 -8.87
N PHE A 60 -2.46 3.43 -7.55
CA PHE A 60 -3.48 3.14 -6.55
C PHE A 60 -4.62 4.18 -6.56
N PHE A 61 -4.26 5.45 -6.44
CA PHE A 61 -5.22 6.56 -6.42
C PHE A 61 -6.10 6.66 -7.68
N PRO A 62 -5.52 6.71 -8.90
CA PRO A 62 -6.34 6.75 -10.12
C PRO A 62 -7.16 5.46 -10.28
N GLY A 63 -6.68 4.33 -9.74
CA GLY A 63 -7.44 3.09 -9.73
C GLY A 63 -8.65 3.08 -8.83
N MET A 64 -8.55 3.68 -7.65
CA MET A 64 -9.70 3.89 -6.77
C MET A 64 -10.75 4.81 -7.38
N ILE A 65 -10.31 5.88 -8.06
CA ILE A 65 -11.22 6.79 -8.79
C ILE A 65 -11.95 6.04 -9.91
N TYR A 66 -11.21 5.27 -10.72
CA TYR A 66 -11.80 4.47 -11.80
C TYR A 66 -12.80 3.44 -11.25
N LEU A 67 -12.42 2.67 -10.23
CA LEU A 67 -13.29 1.68 -9.58
C LEU A 67 -14.59 2.32 -9.10
N THR A 68 -14.48 3.44 -8.37
CA THR A 68 -15.63 4.17 -7.82
C THR A 68 -16.55 4.68 -8.93
N SER A 69 -15.97 5.08 -10.08
CA SER A 69 -16.75 5.52 -11.23
C SER A 69 -17.61 4.41 -11.85
N GLN A 70 -17.11 3.17 -11.85
CA GLN A 70 -17.80 2.02 -12.43
C GLN A 70 -18.83 1.43 -11.48
N TRP A 71 -18.55 1.46 -10.17
CA TRP A 71 -19.36 0.80 -9.14
C TRP A 71 -20.47 1.68 -8.55
N PHE A 72 -20.29 3.01 -8.55
CA PHE A 72 -21.21 3.92 -7.87
C PHE A 72 -21.78 5.01 -8.79
N PRO A 73 -23.07 5.36 -8.63
CA PRO A 73 -23.70 6.44 -9.36
C PRO A 73 -23.08 7.79 -8.98
N GLN A 74 -23.06 8.73 -9.94
CA GLN A 74 -22.34 10.01 -9.82
C GLN A 74 -22.67 10.80 -8.55
N ARG A 75 -23.93 10.75 -8.09
CA ARG A 75 -24.39 11.41 -6.87
C ARG A 75 -23.67 10.94 -5.60
N ASN A 76 -23.23 9.69 -5.55
CA ASN A 76 -22.62 9.07 -4.36
C ASN A 76 -21.09 9.03 -4.42
N ARG A 77 -20.48 9.27 -5.60
CA ARG A 77 -19.03 9.13 -5.80
C ARG A 77 -18.22 10.04 -4.86
N ALA A 78 -18.68 11.27 -4.63
CA ALA A 78 -17.99 12.21 -3.74
C ALA A 78 -17.95 11.71 -2.29
N SER A 79 -19.06 11.16 -1.78
CA SER A 79 -19.13 10.60 -0.43
C SER A 79 -18.24 9.36 -0.26
N ILE A 80 -18.22 8.47 -1.26
CA ILE A 80 -17.35 7.28 -1.24
C ILE A 80 -15.87 7.67 -1.30
N MET A 81 -15.51 8.64 -2.15
CA MET A 81 -14.15 9.18 -2.17
C MET A 81 -13.80 9.86 -0.84
N GLY A 82 -14.73 10.58 -0.22
CA GLY A 82 -14.55 11.14 1.12
C GLY A 82 -14.21 10.07 2.17
N LEU A 83 -14.95 8.95 2.16
CA LEU A 83 -14.66 7.79 3.01
C LEU A 83 -13.27 7.20 2.73
N PHE A 84 -12.89 7.08 1.46
CA PHE A 84 -11.56 6.63 1.08
C PHE A 84 -10.46 7.58 1.58
N TYR A 85 -10.65 8.90 1.48
CA TYR A 85 -9.71 9.90 2.01
C TYR A 85 -9.59 9.85 3.54
N MET A 86 -10.64 9.44 4.26
CA MET A 86 -10.55 9.21 5.71
C MET A 86 -9.63 8.03 6.08
N GLY A 87 -9.29 7.16 5.13
CA GLY A 87 -8.35 6.06 5.36
C GLY A 87 -6.97 6.56 5.81
N ALA A 88 -6.45 7.62 5.21
CA ALA A 88 -5.13 8.16 5.55
C ALA A 88 -5.04 8.69 7.01
N PRO A 89 -5.93 9.57 7.49
CA PRO A 89 -5.89 10.02 8.88
C PRO A 89 -6.16 8.88 9.86
N LEU A 90 -7.07 7.95 9.56
CA LEU A 90 -7.29 6.77 10.42
C LEU A 90 -6.03 5.89 10.52
N ALA A 91 -5.36 5.65 9.39
CA ALA A 91 -4.11 4.90 9.35
C ALA A 91 -3.01 5.59 10.15
N LEU A 92 -2.93 6.93 10.13
CA LEU A 92 -1.97 7.66 10.95
C LEU A 92 -2.32 7.61 12.45
N THR A 93 -3.61 7.76 12.80
CA THR A 93 -4.07 7.71 14.19
C THR A 93 -3.81 6.36 14.84
N LEU A 94 -4.01 5.26 14.10
CA LEU A 94 -3.79 3.90 14.60
C LEU A 94 -2.34 3.44 14.41
N GLY A 95 -1.72 3.83 13.30
CA GLY A 95 -0.37 3.45 12.92
C GLY A 95 0.67 4.10 13.81
N SER A 96 0.54 5.39 14.16
CA SER A 96 1.58 6.08 14.94
C SER A 96 1.81 5.46 16.33
N PRO A 97 0.79 5.12 17.13
CA PRO A 97 0.98 4.39 18.39
C PRO A 97 1.54 2.98 18.19
N LEU A 98 1.10 2.28 17.15
CA LEU A 98 1.59 0.94 16.82
C LEU A 98 3.08 0.97 16.46
N SER A 99 3.48 1.87 15.57
CA SER A 99 4.88 2.10 15.19
C SER A 99 5.70 2.51 16.42
N GLY A 100 5.19 3.40 17.28
CA GLY A 100 5.83 3.77 18.53
C GLY A 100 6.10 2.57 19.44
N ALA A 101 5.11 1.70 19.64
CA ALA A 101 5.29 0.48 20.43
C ALA A 101 6.29 -0.50 19.81
N LEU A 102 6.34 -0.61 18.48
CA LEU A 102 7.30 -1.46 17.78
C LEU A 102 8.74 -0.92 17.86
N LEU A 103 8.92 0.40 17.91
CA LEU A 103 10.24 1.01 18.08
C LEU A 103 10.88 0.69 19.44
N GLU A 104 10.08 0.43 20.48
CA GLU A 104 10.55 -0.02 21.80
C GLU A 104 11.15 -1.44 21.77
N MET A 105 10.94 -2.22 20.69
CA MET A 105 11.58 -3.54 20.51
C MET A 105 13.08 -3.45 20.16
N HIS A 106 13.75 -2.36 20.51
CA HIS A 106 15.17 -2.20 20.25
C HIS A 106 15.98 -3.28 21.00
N GLY A 107 16.97 -3.87 20.33
CA GLY A 107 17.81 -4.92 20.92
C GLY A 107 17.18 -6.32 20.90
N PHE A 108 15.91 -6.46 20.52
CA PHE A 108 15.28 -7.76 20.31
C PHE A 108 15.95 -8.48 19.12
N MET A 109 16.50 -9.67 19.38
CA MET A 109 17.36 -10.44 18.47
C MET A 109 18.54 -9.62 17.87
N GLY A 110 19.04 -8.61 18.58
CA GLY A 110 20.17 -7.80 18.13
C GLY A 110 19.85 -6.78 17.03
N HIS A 111 18.58 -6.58 16.69
CA HIS A 111 18.15 -5.61 15.69
C HIS A 111 17.62 -4.30 16.33
N PRO A 112 17.73 -3.16 15.63
CA PRO A 112 17.12 -1.90 16.07
C PRO A 112 15.59 -1.95 15.94
N GLY A 113 14.85 -1.17 16.73
CA GLY A 113 13.38 -1.21 16.75
C GLY A 113 12.73 -0.92 15.39
N TRP A 114 13.32 -0.04 14.57
CA TRP A 114 12.81 0.27 13.23
C TRP A 114 12.83 -0.94 12.29
N PHE A 115 13.75 -1.89 12.49
CA PHE A 115 13.79 -3.14 11.71
C PHE A 115 12.50 -3.92 11.93
N TRP A 116 12.12 -4.11 13.20
CA TRP A 116 10.90 -4.82 13.57
C TRP A 116 9.63 -4.09 13.14
N MET A 117 9.64 -2.75 13.22
CA MET A 117 8.55 -1.91 12.70
C MET A 117 8.28 -2.21 11.22
N PHE A 118 9.30 -2.13 10.35
CA PHE A 118 9.12 -2.40 8.91
C PHE A 118 8.75 -3.85 8.61
N VAL A 119 9.36 -4.82 9.29
CA VAL A 119 9.04 -6.25 9.08
C VAL A 119 7.60 -6.55 9.49
N ILE A 120 7.19 -6.16 10.69
CA ILE A 120 5.87 -6.51 11.23
C ILE A 120 4.77 -5.77 10.46
N GLU A 121 4.90 -4.45 10.26
CA GLU A 121 3.92 -3.68 9.50
C GLU A 121 3.85 -4.12 8.03
N GLY A 122 5.01 -4.40 7.42
CA GLY A 122 5.07 -4.93 6.05
C GLY A 122 4.38 -6.30 5.92
N LEU A 123 4.60 -7.22 6.87
CA LEU A 123 3.94 -8.52 6.89
C LEU A 123 2.43 -8.42 7.10
N LEU A 124 1.97 -7.52 7.97
CA LEU A 124 0.54 -7.22 8.15
C LEU A 124 -0.08 -6.72 6.84
N ALA A 125 0.59 -5.83 6.13
CA ALA A 125 0.15 -5.32 4.83
C ALA A 125 0.11 -6.42 3.76
N VAL A 126 1.10 -7.31 3.71
CA VAL A 126 1.07 -8.49 2.82
C VAL A 126 -0.11 -9.41 3.16
N GLY A 127 -0.36 -9.64 4.46
CA GLY A 127 -1.52 -10.41 4.92
C GLY A 127 -2.84 -9.81 4.45
N ALA A 128 -3.01 -8.49 4.62
CA ALA A 128 -4.20 -7.76 4.15
C ALA A 128 -4.36 -7.86 2.62
N GLY A 129 -3.26 -7.75 1.87
CA GLY A 129 -3.26 -7.97 0.42
C GLY A 129 -3.73 -9.37 0.03
N LYS A 130 -3.23 -10.43 0.70
CA LYS A 130 -3.68 -11.82 0.44
C LYS A 130 -5.16 -12.00 0.76
N ILE A 131 -5.63 -11.46 1.88
CA ILE A 131 -7.05 -11.52 2.27
C ILE A 131 -7.92 -10.84 1.21
N SER A 132 -7.49 -9.68 0.71
CA SER A 132 -8.17 -9.00 -0.40
C SER A 132 -8.34 -9.93 -1.59
N PHE A 133 -7.27 -10.62 -2.03
CA PHE A 133 -7.33 -11.60 -3.12
C PHE A 133 -8.22 -12.82 -2.82
N SER A 134 -8.19 -13.36 -1.60
CA SER A 134 -9.02 -14.51 -1.21
C SER A 134 -10.51 -14.16 -1.22
N ILE A 135 -10.88 -12.96 -0.76
CA ILE A 135 -12.26 -12.45 -0.85
C ILE A 135 -12.67 -12.28 -2.32
N HIS A 136 -11.74 -11.92 -3.20
CA HIS A 136 -12.01 -11.78 -4.63
C HIS A 136 -12.28 -13.12 -5.33
N ILE A 137 -11.60 -14.20 -4.97
CA ILE A 137 -11.84 -15.54 -5.50
C ILE A 137 -13.19 -16.10 -5.05
N LEU A 138 -13.65 -15.75 -3.85
CA LEU A 138 -14.92 -16.23 -3.29
C LEU A 138 -16.17 -15.51 -3.84
N LEU A 139 -15.99 -14.33 -4.46
CA LEU A 139 -17.08 -13.49 -4.99
C LEU A 139 -17.13 -13.42 -6.53
N ALA A 140 -16.27 -14.19 -7.21
CA ALA A 140 -16.20 -14.31 -8.67
C ALA A 140 -16.80 -15.65 -9.12
#